data_AF-A0A013T0T3-F1
#
_entry.id   AF-A0A013T0T3-F1
#
_cell.length_a   1.000
_cell.length_b   1.000
_cell.length_c   1.000
_cell.angle_alpha   90.00
_cell.angle_beta   90.00
_cell.angle_gamma   90.00
#
_symmetry.space_group_name_H-M   'P 1'
#
loop_
_entity.id
_entity.type
_entity.pdbx_description
1 polymer ?
#
loop_
_entity_poly.entity_id
_entity_poly.type
_entity_poly.pdbx_seq_one_letter_code
_entity_poly.pdbx_strand_id
1 'polypeptide(L)'
;MKILNKIEAKLAWANGELLLVNNTERNGWELFNPYDFGFDVFDKFEFQIKPRTIFIGEFEVPEPLKEAPEKGSTCSYPSPTVELGVQQFKWNGSKGQLRMLQHGQVHSSFDNAFAHCCAIIKVSGGEFDEDMLKLLNKPTDEDEAITESVVESSNVKTSTTNNSEKTPITEPVVKEETEDTEYKKTLETLLQRVKESKTPAEVNAVYRYTRTWSDKQMDPLLKATHKRLTELADEKPVESEPPSLMVQIQTAPDLTTLDALEIDVAARDPQIQPKLMGYVRKRRSELENPISTAPQESDPDYLLGDGF
;
A
#
# COMPACT_ATOMS: atom_id res chain seq x y z
N MET A 1 -2.78 -4.25 22.82
CA MET A 1 -3.45 -2.96 22.57
C MET A 1 -4.58 -2.80 23.58
N LYS A 2 -5.01 -1.57 23.90
CA LYS A 2 -6.09 -1.34 24.88
C LYS A 2 -7.45 -1.43 24.18
N ILE A 3 -8.32 -2.32 24.65
CA ILE A 3 -9.74 -2.36 24.26
C ILE A 3 -10.43 -1.14 24.88
N LEU A 4 -11.14 -0.39 24.07
CA LEU A 4 -11.88 0.80 24.47
C LEU A 4 -13.24 0.39 25.06
N ASN A 5 -13.65 1.08 26.13
CA ASN A 5 -15.03 1.00 26.57
C ASN A 5 -15.97 1.76 25.61
N LYS A 6 -17.29 1.56 25.73
CA LYS A 6 -18.29 2.21 24.87
C LYS A 6 -18.16 3.73 24.77
N ILE A 7 -17.88 4.41 25.89
CA ILE A 7 -17.77 5.87 25.94
C ILE A 7 -16.48 6.31 25.25
N GLU A 8 -15.37 5.64 25.53
CA GLU A 8 -14.07 5.88 24.90
C GLU A 8 -14.13 5.65 23.38
N ALA A 9 -14.78 4.58 22.92
CA ALA A 9 -14.94 4.27 21.50
C ALA A 9 -15.76 5.34 20.76
N LYS A 10 -16.88 5.79 21.36
CA LYS A 10 -17.68 6.87 20.80
C LYS A 10 -16.93 8.20 20.77
N LEU A 11 -16.16 8.50 21.81
CA LEU A 11 -15.37 9.73 21.90
C LEU A 11 -14.23 9.71 20.86
N ALA A 12 -13.50 8.60 20.75
CA ALA A 12 -12.44 8.41 19.75
C ALA A 12 -13.00 8.55 18.32
N TRP A 13 -14.15 7.93 18.04
CA TRP A 13 -14.83 8.08 16.76
C TRP A 13 -15.25 9.53 16.47
N ALA A 14 -15.84 10.21 17.46
CA ALA A 14 -16.23 11.62 17.32
C ALA A 14 -15.03 12.55 17.11
N ASN A 15 -13.86 12.21 17.65
CA ASN A 15 -12.60 12.92 17.45
C ASN A 15 -11.93 12.58 16.09
N GLY A 16 -12.52 11.69 15.28
CA GLY A 16 -11.99 11.29 13.98
C GLY A 16 -10.83 10.30 14.06
N GLU A 17 -10.66 9.60 15.19
CA GLU A 17 -9.65 8.55 15.29
C GLU A 17 -10.06 7.31 14.49
N LEU A 18 -9.08 6.69 13.83
CA LEU A 18 -9.31 5.43 13.14
C LEU A 18 -9.47 4.33 14.19
N LEU A 19 -10.59 3.61 14.13
CA LEU A 19 -10.89 2.51 15.03
C LEU A 19 -10.78 1.17 14.29
N LEU A 20 -10.42 0.14 15.04
CA LEU A 20 -10.61 -1.25 14.67
C LEU A 20 -11.81 -1.80 15.47
N VAL A 21 -12.64 -2.60 14.83
CA VAL A 21 -13.78 -3.30 15.42
C VAL A 21 -13.49 -4.80 15.41
N ASN A 22 -13.74 -5.47 16.54
CA ASN A 22 -13.54 -6.92 16.64
C ASN A 22 -14.75 -7.65 16.09
N ASN A 23 -14.70 -8.08 14.82
CA ASN A 23 -15.77 -8.84 14.21
C ASN A 23 -15.45 -10.34 14.25
N THR A 24 -15.93 -11.00 15.29
CA THR A 24 -15.70 -12.43 15.51
C THR A 24 -16.31 -13.32 14.41
N GLU A 25 -17.28 -12.81 13.63
CA GLU A 25 -17.88 -13.53 12.51
C GLU A 25 -17.05 -13.46 11.22
N ARG A 26 -16.12 -12.50 11.10
CA ARG A 26 -15.33 -12.22 9.88
C ARG A 26 -13.81 -12.31 10.05
N ASN A 27 -13.33 -13.06 11.04
CA ASN A 27 -11.92 -13.29 11.38
C ASN A 27 -11.23 -12.19 12.23
N GLY A 28 -11.97 -11.45 13.06
CA GLY A 28 -11.40 -10.64 14.14
C GLY A 28 -11.32 -9.14 13.85
N TRP A 29 -10.21 -8.51 14.25
CA TRP A 29 -10.07 -7.04 14.21
C TRP A 29 -10.00 -6.48 12.78
N GLU A 30 -11.02 -5.74 12.37
CA GLU A 30 -11.10 -5.08 11.07
C GLU A 30 -11.25 -3.55 11.21
N LEU A 31 -11.05 -2.80 10.12
CA LEU A 31 -11.23 -1.34 10.14
C LEU A 31 -12.70 -1.00 10.37
N PHE A 32 -12.97 -0.18 11.38
CA PHE A 32 -14.33 0.26 11.65
C PHE A 32 -14.81 1.25 10.59
N ASN A 33 -15.90 0.90 9.91
CA ASN A 33 -16.60 1.75 8.97
C ASN A 33 -18.06 1.89 9.39
N PRO A 34 -18.54 3.10 9.75
CA PRO A 34 -19.89 3.28 10.29
C PRO A 34 -21.02 2.92 9.32
N TYR A 35 -20.76 2.85 8.00
CA TYR A 35 -21.77 2.44 7.02
C TYR A 35 -22.01 0.92 6.98
N ASP A 36 -21.08 0.13 7.50
CA ASP A 36 -21.16 -1.34 7.48
C ASP A 36 -21.89 -1.89 8.71
N PHE A 37 -22.21 -1.05 9.70
CA PHE A 37 -22.80 -1.45 10.97
C PHE A 37 -24.01 -0.59 11.37
N GLY A 38 -24.89 -1.16 12.21
CA GLY A 38 -26.05 -0.45 12.77
C GLY A 38 -25.67 0.51 13.92
N PHE A 39 -26.65 1.30 14.37
CA PHE A 39 -26.48 2.27 15.46
C PHE A 39 -26.05 1.65 16.81
N ASP A 40 -26.26 0.35 16.98
CA ASP A 40 -25.93 -0.42 18.17
C ASP A 40 -24.55 -1.09 18.10
N VAL A 41 -23.72 -0.75 17.11
CA VAL A 41 -22.39 -1.35 16.94
C VAL A 41 -21.50 -1.21 18.19
N PHE A 42 -21.52 -0.04 18.83
CA PHE A 42 -20.76 0.24 20.06
C PHE A 42 -21.28 -0.50 21.30
N ASP A 43 -22.42 -1.16 21.19
CA ASP A 43 -23.00 -2.00 22.24
C ASP A 43 -22.71 -3.49 22.02
N LYS A 44 -22.39 -3.89 20.78
CA LYS A 44 -22.26 -5.28 20.36
C LYS A 44 -20.82 -5.74 20.15
N PHE A 45 -19.93 -4.82 19.77
CA PHE A 45 -18.57 -5.14 19.37
C PHE A 45 -17.54 -4.44 20.25
N GLU A 46 -16.35 -5.04 20.31
CA GLU A 46 -15.19 -4.43 20.96
C GLU A 46 -14.48 -3.52 19.97
N PHE A 47 -13.93 -2.42 20.50
CA PHE A 47 -13.23 -1.42 19.71
C PHE A 47 -11.84 -1.20 20.25
N GLN A 48 -10.90 -0.91 19.37
CA GLN A 48 -9.58 -0.41 19.73
C GLN A 48 -9.15 0.69 18.76
N ILE A 49 -8.26 1.59 19.17
CA ILE A 49 -7.70 2.58 18.24
C ILE A 49 -6.79 1.84 17.27
N LYS A 50 -6.95 2.09 15.96
CA LYS A 50 -6.01 1.61 14.94
C LYS A 50 -4.64 2.19 15.29
N PRO A 51 -3.62 1.37 15.54
CA PRO A 51 -2.27 1.86 15.75
C PRO A 51 -1.89 2.75 14.58
N ARG A 52 -1.47 3.98 14.90
CA ARG A 52 -0.87 4.84 13.89
C ARG A 52 0.37 4.12 13.36
N THR A 53 0.60 4.19 12.06
CA THR A 53 1.77 3.59 11.42
C THR A 53 2.73 4.67 10.97
N ILE A 54 4.02 4.34 10.97
CA ILE A 54 5.11 5.17 10.48
C ILE A 54 5.88 4.39 9.41
N PHE A 55 6.55 5.11 8.51
CA PHE A 55 7.42 4.48 7.52
C PHE A 55 8.87 4.49 8.02
N ILE A 56 9.51 3.32 7.97
CA ILE A 56 10.95 3.17 8.16
C ILE A 56 11.50 2.70 6.81
N GLY A 57 12.07 3.64 6.04
CA GLY A 57 12.36 3.42 4.62
C GLY A 57 11.07 3.16 3.83
N GLU A 58 10.97 1.99 3.21
CA GLU A 58 9.78 1.56 2.44
C GLU A 58 8.81 0.69 3.28
N PHE A 59 9.13 0.42 4.55
CA PHE A 59 8.35 -0.49 5.39
C PHE A 59 7.37 0.28 6.29
N GLU A 60 6.10 -0.13 6.27
CA GLU A 60 5.07 0.37 7.18
C GLU A 60 5.16 -0.37 8.53
N VAL A 61 5.42 0.37 9.61
CA VAL A 61 5.64 -0.16 10.96
C VAL A 61 4.71 0.54 11.95
N PRO A 62 4.14 -0.16 12.95
CA PRO A 62 3.37 0.47 14.02
C PRO A 62 4.17 1.57 14.76
N GLU A 63 3.51 2.70 15.04
CA GLU A 63 4.10 3.84 15.73
C GLU A 63 4.53 3.43 17.15
N PRO A 64 5.79 3.69 17.53
CA PRO A 64 6.28 3.45 18.88
C PRO A 64 5.53 4.26 19.94
N LEU A 65 5.57 3.81 21.19
CA LEU A 65 4.98 4.54 22.31
C LEU A 65 5.62 5.92 22.46
N LYS A 66 4.79 6.96 22.52
CA LYS A 66 5.21 8.35 22.81
C LYS A 66 5.15 8.70 24.29
N GLU A 67 4.26 8.05 25.02
CA GLU A 67 4.04 8.28 26.44
C GLU A 67 4.59 7.13 27.27
N ALA A 68 5.03 7.44 28.50
CA ALA A 68 5.59 6.44 29.39
C ALA A 68 4.50 5.46 29.81
N PRO A 69 4.67 4.15 29.58
CA PRO A 69 3.70 3.16 30.02
C PRO A 69 3.69 3.04 31.55
N GLU A 70 2.64 2.40 32.09
CA GLU A 70 2.51 2.21 33.54
C GLU A 70 3.67 1.39 34.10
N LYS A 71 4.14 1.76 35.30
CA LYS A 71 5.25 1.05 35.96
C LYS A 71 4.87 -0.41 36.23
N GLY A 72 5.69 -1.34 35.73
CA GLY A 72 5.44 -2.79 35.78
C GLY A 72 4.85 -3.37 34.50
N SER A 73 4.47 -2.55 33.53
CA SER A 73 4.00 -3.02 32.21
C SER A 73 5.09 -3.78 31.47
N THR A 74 4.72 -4.86 30.77
CA THR A 74 5.63 -5.52 29.83
C THR A 74 5.72 -4.68 28.55
N CYS A 75 6.94 -4.33 28.15
CA CYS A 75 7.20 -3.60 26.91
C CYS A 75 8.26 -4.34 26.10
N SER A 76 8.29 -4.08 24.80
CA SER A 76 9.21 -4.69 23.85
C SER A 76 10.00 -3.60 23.12
N TYR A 77 11.24 -3.88 22.73
CA TYR A 77 12.01 -2.98 21.87
C TYR A 77 12.77 -3.75 20.77
N PRO A 78 13.00 -3.13 19.61
CA PRO A 78 13.73 -3.75 18.52
C PRO A 78 15.21 -3.82 18.88
N SER A 79 15.77 -5.02 18.84
CA SER A 79 17.18 -5.29 19.08
C SER A 79 17.68 -6.30 18.04
N PRO A 80 18.27 -5.83 16.93
CA PRO A 80 18.77 -6.70 15.87
C PRO A 80 19.88 -7.67 16.31
N THR A 81 20.44 -7.48 17.50
CA THR A 81 21.50 -8.31 18.08
C THR A 81 20.99 -9.52 18.85
N VAL A 82 19.68 -9.63 19.06
CA VAL A 82 19.03 -10.74 19.77
C VAL A 82 18.43 -11.70 18.75
N GLU A 83 18.42 -13.00 19.06
CA GLU A 83 18.00 -14.10 18.17
C GLU A 83 16.65 -13.87 17.47
N LEU A 84 15.67 -13.29 18.16
CA LEU A 84 14.34 -12.97 17.60
C LEU A 84 14.15 -11.50 17.24
N GLY A 85 15.23 -10.71 17.19
CA GLY A 85 15.19 -9.28 16.86
C GLY A 85 14.47 -8.38 17.88
N VAL A 86 13.95 -8.93 18.97
CA VAL A 86 13.14 -8.21 19.96
C VAL A 86 13.54 -8.61 21.36
N GLN A 87 13.63 -7.62 22.24
CA GLN A 87 13.84 -7.85 23.66
C GLN A 87 12.66 -7.30 24.47
N GLN A 88 12.12 -8.15 25.33
CA GLN A 88 11.03 -7.78 26.26
C GLN A 88 11.61 -7.39 27.63
N PHE A 89 10.97 -6.43 28.28
CA PHE A 89 11.38 -5.95 29.59
C PHE A 89 10.19 -5.39 30.38
N LYS A 90 10.35 -5.27 31.69
CA LYS A 90 9.38 -4.60 32.57
C LYS A 90 9.71 -3.12 32.67
N TRP A 91 8.73 -2.27 32.37
CA TRP A 91 8.88 -0.83 32.47
C TRP A 91 9.06 -0.40 33.93
N ASN A 92 10.19 0.21 34.24
CA ASN A 92 10.53 0.73 35.56
C ASN A 92 10.79 2.25 35.56
N GLY A 93 10.80 2.88 34.39
CA GLY A 93 11.05 4.32 34.23
C GLY A 93 12.51 4.73 34.47
N SER A 94 13.46 3.79 34.38
CA SER A 94 14.88 4.11 34.48
C SER A 94 15.32 5.07 33.38
N LYS A 95 16.42 5.81 33.61
CA LYS A 95 16.97 6.77 32.64
C LYS A 95 17.24 6.13 31.25
N GLY A 96 17.65 4.86 31.24
CA GLY A 96 17.86 4.10 30.00
C GLY A 96 16.56 3.86 29.23
N GLN A 97 15.51 3.41 29.92
CA GLN A 97 14.19 3.18 29.33
C GLN A 97 13.52 4.47 28.86
N LEU A 98 13.67 5.56 29.61
CA LEU A 98 13.21 6.89 29.18
C LEU A 98 13.91 7.35 27.89
N ARG A 99 15.21 7.08 27.74
CA ARG A 99 15.94 7.36 26.50
C ARG A 99 15.41 6.52 25.34
N MET A 100 15.16 5.23 25.55
CA MET A 100 14.56 4.37 24.52
C MET A 100 13.19 4.88 24.08
N LEU A 101 12.36 5.34 25.02
CA LEU A 101 11.05 5.93 24.73
C LEU A 101 11.21 7.22 23.91
N GLN A 102 12.11 8.10 24.32
CA GLN A 102 12.43 9.34 23.59
C GLN A 102 12.94 9.08 22.17
N HIS A 103 13.63 7.97 21.95
CA HIS A 103 14.14 7.56 20.64
C HIS A 103 13.13 6.75 19.82
N GLY A 104 11.90 6.55 20.31
CA GLY A 104 10.88 5.80 19.58
C GLY A 104 11.20 4.31 19.42
N GLN A 105 11.85 3.69 20.43
CA GLN A 105 12.19 2.26 20.39
C GLN A 105 11.25 1.40 21.22
N VAL A 106 10.37 1.99 22.02
CA VAL A 106 9.53 1.24 22.96
C VAL A 106 8.18 0.93 22.34
N HIS A 107 7.80 -0.34 22.36
CA HIS A 107 6.52 -0.86 21.88
C HIS A 107 5.77 -1.57 22.99
N SER A 108 4.44 -1.59 22.88
CA SER A 108 3.56 -2.30 23.81
C SER A 108 3.37 -3.78 23.47
N SER A 109 3.69 -4.20 22.25
CA SER A 109 3.58 -5.58 21.78
C SER A 109 4.91 -6.09 21.22
N PHE A 110 5.11 -7.40 21.29
CA PHE A 110 6.21 -8.10 20.62
C PHE A 110 6.13 -7.90 19.10
N ASP A 111 4.98 -8.13 18.48
CA ASP A 111 4.83 -8.06 17.02
C ASP A 111 5.15 -6.67 16.46
N ASN A 112 4.78 -5.62 17.21
CA ASN A 112 5.07 -4.25 16.81
C ASN A 112 6.59 -3.96 16.86
N ALA A 113 7.27 -4.43 17.92
CA ALA A 113 8.73 -4.31 18.02
C ALA A 113 9.44 -5.17 16.97
N PHE A 114 8.87 -6.34 16.64
CA PHE A 114 9.39 -7.26 15.64
C PHE A 114 9.33 -6.63 14.25
N ALA A 115 8.18 -6.09 13.85
CA ALA A 115 8.02 -5.34 12.60
C ALA A 115 9.00 -4.16 12.50
N HIS A 116 9.21 -3.43 13.60
CA HIS A 116 10.19 -2.35 13.67
C HIS A 116 11.62 -2.89 13.46
N CYS A 117 11.99 -3.99 14.11
CA CYS A 117 13.30 -4.61 13.92
C CYS A 117 13.52 -5.10 12.49
N CYS A 118 12.51 -5.74 11.89
CA CYS A 118 12.55 -6.19 10.50
C CYS A 118 12.82 -5.01 9.55
N ALA A 119 12.15 -3.88 9.77
CA ALA A 119 12.38 -2.69 8.98
C ALA A 119 13.79 -2.11 9.17
N ILE A 120 14.31 -2.05 10.41
CA ILE A 120 15.69 -1.61 10.67
C ILE A 120 16.70 -2.48 9.91
N ILE A 121 16.57 -3.80 9.98
CA ILE A 121 17.48 -4.74 9.33
C ILE A 121 17.46 -4.53 7.82
N LYS A 122 16.27 -4.47 7.21
CA LYS A 122 16.13 -4.31 5.76
C LYS A 122 16.63 -2.97 5.26
N VAL A 123 16.30 -1.87 5.94
CA VAL A 123 16.81 -0.54 5.59
C VAL A 123 18.33 -0.45 5.74
N SER A 124 18.91 -1.22 6.67
CA SER A 124 20.37 -1.31 6.83
C SER A 124 21.05 -2.23 5.79
N GLY A 125 20.30 -2.84 4.87
CA GLY A 125 20.81 -3.79 3.87
C GLY A 125 21.12 -5.18 4.44
N GLY A 126 20.60 -5.51 5.62
CA GLY A 126 20.75 -6.82 6.25
C GLY A 126 19.72 -7.85 5.77
N GLU A 127 20.02 -9.12 6.01
CA GLU A 127 19.13 -10.24 5.75
C GLU A 127 18.54 -10.77 7.07
N PHE A 128 17.44 -11.50 6.97
CA PHE A 128 16.79 -12.12 8.12
C PHE A 128 17.34 -13.53 8.33
N ASP A 129 17.65 -13.87 9.57
CA ASP A 129 18.03 -15.23 9.95
C ASP A 129 16.82 -16.18 9.84
N GLU A 130 17.08 -17.49 9.74
CA GLU A 130 16.05 -18.52 9.53
C GLU A 130 14.92 -18.46 10.55
N ASP A 131 15.21 -18.15 11.82
CA ASP A 131 14.21 -18.12 12.88
C ASP A 131 13.28 -16.91 12.78
N MET A 132 13.80 -15.77 12.33
CA MET A 132 12.99 -14.59 12.01
C MET A 132 12.09 -14.83 10.79
N LEU A 133 12.61 -15.55 9.78
CA LEU A 133 11.82 -15.95 8.61
C LEU A 133 10.70 -16.94 8.99
N LYS A 134 10.95 -17.88 9.90
CA LYS A 134 9.92 -18.79 10.42
C LYS A 134 8.79 -18.02 11.12
N LEU A 135 9.12 -16.98 11.88
CA LEU A 135 8.11 -16.13 12.54
C LEU A 135 7.30 -15.32 11.53
N LEU A 136 7.93 -14.77 10.48
CA LEU A 136 7.24 -14.06 9.40
C LEU A 136 6.32 -14.96 8.58
N ASN A 137 6.72 -16.23 8.39
CA ASN A 137 5.98 -17.21 7.62
C ASN A 137 4.98 -18.03 8.45
N LYS A 138 4.86 -17.79 9.76
CA LYS A 138 3.88 -18.48 10.59
C LYS A 138 2.48 -18.11 10.08
N PRO A 139 1.64 -19.07 9.67
CA PRO A 139 0.25 -18.79 9.36
C PRO A 139 -0.40 -18.20 10.61
N THR A 140 -1.20 -17.14 10.42
CA THR A 140 -1.96 -16.47 11.48
C THR A 140 -3.11 -17.37 11.94
N ASP A 141 -2.78 -18.52 12.49
CA ASP A 141 -3.68 -19.42 13.19
C ASP A 141 -3.00 -19.79 14.51
N GLU A 142 -3.77 -19.65 15.59
CA GLU A 142 -3.52 -20.16 16.95
C GLU A 142 -2.64 -19.28 17.88
N ASP A 143 -3.37 -18.55 18.72
CA ASP A 143 -2.98 -18.18 20.09
C ASP A 143 -2.61 -19.45 20.88
N GLU A 144 -1.33 -19.83 20.90
CA GLU A 144 -0.79 -20.62 22.00
C GLU A 144 0.15 -19.76 22.84
N ALA A 145 -0.33 -19.52 24.07
CA ALA A 145 0.43 -18.95 25.16
C ALA A 145 1.69 -19.79 25.43
N ILE A 146 2.86 -19.17 25.34
CA ILE A 146 4.08 -19.73 25.95
C ILE A 146 4.33 -18.95 27.24
N THR A 147 3.78 -19.50 28.32
CA THR A 147 4.11 -19.16 29.70
C THR A 147 5.52 -19.65 30.06
N GLU A 148 6.29 -18.74 30.67
CA GLU A 148 7.38 -18.93 31.63
C GLU A 148 8.01 -20.33 31.85
N SER A 149 9.28 -20.46 31.45
CA SER A 149 10.42 -21.03 32.20
C SER A 149 11.52 -21.32 31.16
N VAL A 150 12.73 -20.78 31.24
CA VAL A 150 13.76 -21.16 32.21
C VAL A 150 14.75 -20.00 32.36
N VAL A 151 14.95 -19.60 33.61
CA VAL A 151 16.11 -18.83 34.08
C VAL A 151 17.12 -19.86 34.59
N GLU A 152 18.34 -19.92 34.05
CA GLU A 152 19.58 -19.99 34.85
C GLU A 152 20.85 -20.06 33.98
N SER A 153 21.59 -18.95 34.00
CA SER A 153 23.01 -18.83 34.35
C SER A 153 23.95 -20.03 34.12
N SER A 154 24.99 -19.83 33.30
CA SER A 154 26.40 -19.68 33.72
C SER A 154 27.44 -20.29 32.76
N ASN A 155 28.46 -19.47 32.46
CA ASN A 155 29.86 -19.76 32.08
C ASN A 155 30.21 -20.98 31.21
N VAL A 156 31.01 -20.75 30.15
CA VAL A 156 32.47 -21.05 30.11
C VAL A 156 33.05 -20.66 28.72
N LYS A 157 34.17 -19.93 28.74
CA LYS A 157 35.07 -19.71 27.59
C LYS A 157 35.66 -21.05 27.11
N THR A 158 35.80 -21.26 25.81
CA THR A 158 37.10 -21.43 25.15
C THR A 158 36.95 -21.60 23.64
N SER A 159 37.90 -20.99 22.95
CA SER A 159 38.09 -20.96 21.52
C SER A 159 38.89 -22.17 21.02
N THR A 160 38.76 -22.38 19.70
CA THR A 160 39.77 -22.84 18.71
C THR A 160 39.82 -24.32 18.30
N THR A 161 39.50 -24.52 17.00
CA THR A 161 40.22 -25.31 15.95
C THR A 161 40.28 -26.84 16.00
N ASN A 162 39.70 -27.53 15.00
CA ASN A 162 40.37 -27.97 13.74
C ASN A 162 39.58 -29.02 12.93
N ASN A 163 39.24 -28.63 11.69
CA ASN A 163 39.49 -29.27 10.37
C ASN A 163 39.18 -30.77 10.04
N SER A 164 38.46 -30.92 8.90
CA SER A 164 38.53 -31.93 7.80
C SER A 164 38.19 -33.42 8.02
N GLU A 165 37.15 -33.93 7.32
CA GLU A 165 37.27 -34.88 6.18
C GLU A 165 35.90 -35.32 5.54
N LYS A 166 35.68 -34.84 4.30
CA LYS A 166 35.19 -35.50 3.06
C LYS A 166 34.30 -36.79 3.07
N THR A 167 33.01 -36.63 2.69
CA THR A 167 32.12 -37.44 1.77
C THR A 167 31.78 -38.93 2.09
N PRO A 168 30.74 -39.60 1.48
CA PRO A 168 29.71 -39.17 0.50
C PRO A 168 28.22 -39.63 0.75
N ILE A 169 27.29 -38.94 0.08
CA ILE A 169 26.05 -39.41 -0.62
C ILE A 169 25.12 -40.43 0.08
N THR A 170 23.90 -39.98 0.41
CA THR A 170 22.66 -40.70 0.02
C THR A 170 21.50 -39.71 -0.08
N GLU A 171 21.01 -39.50 -1.30
CA GLU A 171 19.66 -39.02 -1.58
C GLU A 171 18.62 -40.02 -1.01
N PRO A 172 17.40 -39.55 -0.75
CA PRO A 172 16.31 -40.15 -1.51
C PRO A 172 15.48 -39.08 -2.23
N VAL A 173 15.52 -39.21 -3.55
CA VAL A 173 14.55 -38.77 -4.54
C VAL A 173 13.12 -39.18 -4.15
N VAL A 174 12.16 -38.45 -4.74
CA VAL A 174 10.69 -38.68 -4.84
C VAL A 174 9.84 -37.70 -3.99
N LYS A 175 9.79 -36.42 -4.41
CA LYS A 175 8.65 -35.49 -4.16
C LYS A 175 8.38 -34.45 -5.28
N GLU A 176 9.10 -34.46 -6.40
CA GLU A 176 9.06 -33.34 -7.37
C GLU A 176 7.97 -33.41 -8.46
N GLU A 177 7.30 -34.55 -8.69
CA GLU A 177 6.38 -34.66 -9.84
C GLU A 177 4.93 -34.19 -9.57
N THR A 178 4.52 -34.11 -8.29
CA THR A 178 3.13 -33.76 -7.93
C THR A 178 2.88 -32.25 -7.90
N GLU A 179 3.87 -31.46 -7.45
CA GLU A 179 3.74 -30.00 -7.32
C GLU A 179 3.65 -29.30 -8.69
N ASP A 180 4.38 -29.82 -9.68
CA ASP A 180 4.42 -29.26 -11.04
C ASP A 180 3.08 -29.42 -11.79
N THR A 181 2.34 -30.49 -11.48
CA THR A 181 1.03 -30.79 -12.08
C THR A 181 -0.06 -29.92 -11.47
N GLU A 182 -0.02 -29.72 -10.15
CA GLU A 182 -0.96 -28.85 -9.42
C GLU A 182 -0.73 -27.37 -9.75
N TYR A 183 0.53 -26.95 -9.83
CA TYR A 183 0.91 -25.60 -10.28
C TYR A 183 0.36 -25.30 -11.69
N LYS A 184 0.55 -26.22 -12.65
CA LYS A 184 0.04 -26.01 -14.02
C LYS A 184 -1.48 -25.91 -14.08
N LYS A 185 -2.20 -26.77 -13.36
CA LYS A 185 -3.67 -26.76 -13.30
C LYS A 185 -4.22 -25.48 -12.64
N THR A 186 -3.59 -25.05 -11.55
CA THR A 186 -3.98 -23.82 -10.85
C THR A 186 -3.69 -22.60 -11.71
N LEU A 187 -2.53 -22.53 -12.38
CA LEU A 187 -2.20 -21.48 -13.33
C LEU A 187 -3.22 -21.37 -14.47
N GLU A 188 -3.56 -22.49 -15.12
CA GLU A 188 -4.53 -22.48 -16.21
C GLU A 188 -5.91 -21.96 -15.75
N THR A 189 -6.35 -22.40 -14.57
CA THR A 189 -7.61 -21.96 -13.95
C THR A 189 -7.60 -20.45 -13.64
N LEU A 190 -6.50 -19.93 -13.10
CA LEU A 190 -6.36 -18.52 -12.76
C LEU A 190 -6.27 -17.65 -14.02
N LEU A 191 -5.53 -18.09 -15.05
CA LEU A 191 -5.47 -17.41 -16.34
C LEU A 191 -6.84 -17.36 -17.02
N GLN A 192 -7.63 -18.42 -16.91
CA GLN A 192 -9.00 -18.43 -17.41
C GLN A 192 -9.89 -17.45 -16.65
N ARG A 193 -9.78 -17.39 -15.32
CA ARG A 193 -10.50 -16.43 -14.49
C ARG A 193 -10.13 -14.98 -14.81
N VAL A 194 -8.86 -14.69 -15.10
CA VAL A 194 -8.42 -13.35 -15.55
C VAL A 194 -9.10 -12.98 -16.86
N LYS A 195 -9.14 -13.89 -17.85
CA LYS A 195 -9.81 -13.64 -19.14
C LYS A 195 -11.32 -13.38 -18.99
N GLU A 196 -11.98 -14.10 -18.10
CA GLU A 196 -13.44 -14.00 -17.89
C GLU A 196 -13.85 -12.80 -17.03
N SER A 197 -12.90 -12.20 -16.31
CA SER A 197 -13.14 -11.05 -15.45
C SER A 197 -13.54 -9.80 -16.27
N LYS A 198 -14.53 -9.07 -15.75
CA LYS A 198 -15.11 -7.87 -16.38
C LYS A 198 -14.76 -6.59 -15.65
N THR A 199 -14.22 -6.71 -14.45
CA THR A 199 -13.84 -5.56 -13.64
C THR A 199 -12.39 -5.64 -13.19
N PRO A 200 -11.71 -4.50 -13.02
CA PRO A 200 -10.35 -4.47 -12.47
C PRO A 200 -10.23 -5.14 -11.10
N ALA A 201 -11.29 -5.07 -10.28
CA ALA A 201 -11.32 -5.71 -8.96
C ALA A 201 -11.31 -7.25 -9.05
N GLU A 202 -12.07 -7.83 -9.98
CA GLU A 202 -12.08 -9.28 -10.23
C GLU A 202 -10.73 -9.77 -10.76
N VAL A 203 -10.13 -9.00 -11.68
CA VAL A 203 -8.79 -9.30 -12.22
C VAL A 203 -7.73 -9.30 -11.10
N ASN A 204 -7.76 -8.32 -10.20
CA ASN A 204 -6.83 -8.23 -9.07
C ASN A 204 -7.09 -9.26 -7.95
N ALA A 205 -8.31 -9.81 -7.85
CA ALA A 205 -8.63 -10.82 -6.84
C ALA A 205 -7.83 -12.12 -7.02
N VAL A 206 -7.31 -12.37 -8.22
CA VAL A 206 -6.59 -13.60 -8.58
C VAL A 206 -5.28 -13.77 -7.79
N TYR A 207 -4.64 -12.68 -7.34
CA TYR A 207 -3.43 -12.72 -6.52
C TYR A 207 -3.63 -13.34 -5.13
N ARG A 208 -4.88 -13.41 -4.63
CA ARG A 208 -5.17 -14.06 -3.35
C ARG A 208 -4.81 -15.55 -3.37
N TYR A 209 -4.83 -16.17 -4.54
CA TYR A 209 -4.57 -17.60 -4.73
C TYR A 209 -3.10 -17.93 -5.03
N THR A 210 -2.23 -16.92 -5.19
CA THR A 210 -0.82 -17.10 -5.55
C THR A 210 0.14 -16.68 -4.44
N ARG A 211 -0.30 -16.66 -3.17
CA ARG A 211 0.52 -16.25 -2.02
C ARG A 211 1.75 -17.13 -1.79
N THR A 212 1.67 -18.40 -2.16
CA THR A 212 2.74 -19.40 -1.98
C THR A 212 3.62 -19.58 -3.23
N TRP A 213 3.33 -18.84 -4.31
CA TRP A 213 4.05 -19.00 -5.56
C TRP A 213 5.36 -18.23 -5.54
N SER A 214 6.38 -18.78 -6.20
CA SER A 214 7.63 -18.06 -6.45
C SER A 214 7.45 -16.97 -7.53
N ASP A 215 8.35 -15.99 -7.56
CA ASP A 215 8.31 -14.89 -8.56
C ASP A 215 8.29 -15.42 -10.01
N LYS A 216 9.03 -16.49 -10.29
CA LYS A 216 9.07 -17.13 -11.62
C LYS A 216 7.73 -17.78 -11.98
N GLN A 217 7.04 -18.33 -10.99
CA GLN A 217 5.73 -18.96 -11.19
C GLN A 217 4.62 -17.93 -11.37
N MET A 218 4.77 -16.73 -10.79
CA MET A 218 3.81 -15.63 -10.86
C MET A 218 3.89 -14.81 -12.17
N ASP A 219 5.06 -14.73 -12.79
CA ASP A 219 5.29 -13.99 -14.04
C ASP A 219 4.24 -14.19 -15.17
N PRO A 220 3.84 -15.43 -15.54
CA PRO A 220 2.83 -15.63 -16.58
C PRO A 220 1.46 -15.05 -16.22
N LEU A 221 1.08 -15.13 -14.93
CA LEU A 221 -0.18 -14.60 -14.43
C LEU A 221 -0.14 -13.07 -14.36
N LEU A 222 0.97 -12.49 -13.91
CA LEU A 222 1.18 -11.04 -13.85
C LEU A 222 1.03 -10.41 -15.23
N LYS A 223 1.65 -11.00 -16.26
CA LYS A 223 1.55 -10.56 -17.66
C LYS A 223 0.10 -10.60 -18.17
N ALA A 224 -0.62 -11.68 -17.87
CA ALA A 224 -2.02 -11.83 -18.29
C ALA A 224 -2.94 -10.81 -17.59
N THR A 225 -2.75 -10.60 -16.28
CA THR A 225 -3.50 -9.62 -15.48
C THR A 225 -3.29 -8.21 -15.99
N HIS A 226 -2.03 -7.79 -16.20
CA HIS A 226 -1.72 -6.48 -16.76
C HIS A 226 -2.39 -6.28 -18.13
N LYS A 227 -2.27 -7.26 -19.02
CA LYS A 227 -2.91 -7.20 -20.34
C LYS A 227 -4.42 -7.00 -20.23
N ARG A 228 -5.10 -7.78 -19.37
CA ARG A 228 -6.55 -7.67 -19.21
C ARG A 228 -6.98 -6.35 -18.56
N LEU A 229 -6.20 -5.83 -17.61
CA LEU A 229 -6.47 -4.52 -17.02
C LEU A 229 -6.38 -3.39 -18.04
N THR A 230 -5.42 -3.48 -18.98
CA THR A 230 -5.33 -2.54 -20.10
C THR A 230 -6.56 -2.66 -21.01
N GLU A 231 -6.95 -3.88 -21.40
CA GLU A 231 -8.15 -4.10 -22.21
C GLU A 231 -9.42 -3.56 -21.52
N LEU A 232 -9.59 -3.75 -20.21
CA LEU A 232 -10.72 -3.21 -19.45
C LEU A 232 -10.70 -1.68 -19.33
N ALA A 233 -9.51 -1.08 -19.35
CA ALA A 233 -9.36 0.38 -19.38
C ALA A 233 -9.75 0.93 -20.76
N ASP A 234 -9.42 0.23 -21.84
CA ASP A 234 -9.75 0.58 -23.22
C ASP A 234 -11.23 0.28 -23.57
N GLU A 235 -11.84 -0.74 -22.97
CA GLU A 235 -13.26 -1.14 -23.15
C GLU A 235 -14.25 -0.22 -22.40
N LYS A 236 -13.79 0.50 -21.37
CA LYS A 236 -14.61 1.55 -20.74
C LYS A 236 -14.86 2.61 -21.82
N PRO A 237 -16.11 3.04 -22.08
CA PRO A 237 -16.32 4.11 -23.03
C PRO A 237 -15.45 5.26 -22.56
N VAL A 238 -14.50 5.64 -23.43
CA VAL A 238 -13.79 6.90 -23.35
C VAL A 238 -14.90 7.94 -23.38
N GLU A 239 -15.43 8.30 -22.21
CA GLU A 239 -15.84 9.67 -21.98
C GLU A 239 -14.60 10.44 -22.38
N SER A 240 -14.65 10.98 -23.61
CA SER A 240 -13.62 11.84 -24.15
C SER A 240 -13.37 12.86 -23.07
N GLU A 241 -12.27 12.68 -22.32
CA GLU A 241 -11.86 13.68 -21.35
C GLU A 241 -11.93 15.00 -22.13
N PRO A 242 -12.73 15.96 -21.65
CA PRO A 242 -12.92 17.18 -22.41
C PRO A 242 -11.52 17.72 -22.68
N PRO A 243 -11.22 18.10 -23.95
CA PRO A 243 -9.86 18.41 -24.37
C PRO A 243 -9.22 19.35 -23.35
N SER A 244 -7.92 19.21 -23.08
CA SER A 244 -7.23 20.03 -22.06
C SER A 244 -7.70 21.50 -22.10
N LEU A 245 -7.87 22.14 -20.95
CA LEU A 245 -8.33 23.54 -20.85
C LEU A 245 -7.56 24.48 -21.78
N MET A 246 -6.27 24.23 -22.00
CA MET A 246 -5.45 24.93 -23.00
C MET A 246 -6.00 24.79 -24.43
N VAL A 247 -6.37 23.57 -24.83
CA VAL A 247 -6.95 23.26 -26.15
C VAL A 247 -8.34 23.88 -26.29
N GLN A 248 -9.15 23.86 -25.23
CA GLN A 248 -10.44 24.55 -25.22
C GLN A 248 -10.29 26.06 -25.43
N ILE A 249 -9.31 26.69 -24.75
CA ILE A 249 -9.00 28.11 -24.94
C ILE A 249 -8.55 28.39 -26.38
N GLN A 250 -7.71 27.54 -26.97
CA GLN A 250 -7.22 27.73 -28.34
C GLN A 250 -8.30 27.50 -29.41
N THR A 251 -9.30 26.67 -29.13
CA THR A 251 -10.37 26.31 -30.07
C THR A 251 -11.68 27.04 -29.77
N ALA A 252 -11.69 27.97 -28.81
CA ALA A 252 -12.88 28.72 -28.41
C ALA A 252 -13.51 29.43 -29.63
N PRO A 253 -14.78 29.16 -29.98
CA PRO A 253 -15.41 29.68 -31.19
C PRO A 253 -15.69 31.18 -31.14
N ASP A 254 -15.94 31.75 -29.96
CA ASP A 254 -16.35 33.14 -29.79
C ASP A 254 -15.84 33.72 -28.45
N LEU A 255 -16.00 35.04 -28.28
CA LEU A 255 -15.54 35.72 -27.07
C LEU A 255 -16.32 35.26 -25.83
N THR A 256 -17.60 34.91 -25.99
CA THR A 256 -18.46 34.45 -24.89
C THR A 256 -18.01 33.11 -24.32
N THR A 257 -17.63 32.14 -25.18
CA THR A 257 -17.05 30.87 -24.71
C THR A 257 -15.67 31.06 -24.11
N LEU A 258 -14.87 31.98 -24.65
CA LEU A 258 -13.55 32.30 -24.11
C LEU A 258 -13.63 32.93 -22.70
N ASP A 259 -14.59 33.81 -22.45
CA ASP A 259 -14.80 34.45 -21.14
C ASP A 259 -15.26 33.44 -20.08
N ALA A 260 -16.05 32.44 -20.46
CA ALA A 260 -16.40 31.33 -19.56
C ALA A 260 -15.15 30.51 -19.17
N LEU A 261 -14.27 30.21 -20.13
CA LEU A 261 -13.01 29.51 -19.88
C LEU A 261 -12.04 30.35 -19.03
N GLU A 262 -12.09 31.68 -19.09
CA GLU A 262 -11.29 32.57 -18.23
C GLU A 262 -11.65 32.38 -16.73
N ILE A 263 -12.92 32.12 -16.43
CA ILE A 263 -13.38 31.80 -15.07
C ILE A 263 -12.76 30.46 -14.59
N ASP A 264 -12.76 29.45 -15.46
CA ASP A 264 -12.17 28.14 -15.17
C ASP A 264 -10.64 28.21 -15.00
N VAL A 265 -9.98 29.10 -15.74
CA VAL A 265 -8.56 29.40 -15.56
C VAL A 265 -8.31 30.01 -14.18
N ALA A 266 -9.14 30.96 -13.74
CA ALA A 266 -9.01 31.59 -12.43
C ALA A 266 -9.24 30.61 -11.25
N ALA A 267 -10.03 29.56 -11.47
CA ALA A 267 -10.21 28.48 -10.49
C ALA A 267 -9.03 27.48 -10.44
N ARG A 268 -8.05 27.59 -11.35
CA ARG A 268 -6.89 26.70 -11.44
C ARG A 268 -5.75 27.14 -10.52
N ASP A 269 -4.74 26.28 -10.35
CA ASP A 269 -3.60 26.55 -9.46
C ASP A 269 -2.83 27.83 -9.86
N PRO A 270 -2.45 28.70 -8.90
CA PRO A 270 -1.77 29.98 -9.18
C PRO A 270 -0.50 29.87 -10.03
N GLN A 271 0.20 28.72 -10.01
CA GLN A 271 1.41 28.51 -10.77
C GLN A 271 1.15 28.30 -12.27
N ILE A 272 -0.03 27.79 -12.65
CA ILE A 272 -0.42 27.52 -14.05
C ILE A 272 -1.31 28.60 -14.66
N GLN A 273 -1.96 29.43 -13.84
CA GLN A 273 -2.77 30.57 -14.29
C GLN A 273 -2.03 31.49 -15.28
N PRO A 274 -0.78 31.94 -15.06
CA PRO A 274 -0.11 32.86 -15.98
C PRO A 274 0.06 32.29 -17.39
N LYS A 275 0.31 30.98 -17.49
CA LYS A 275 0.48 30.28 -18.76
C LYS A 275 -0.85 30.18 -19.52
N LEU A 276 -1.94 29.81 -18.82
CA LEU A 276 -3.28 29.72 -19.40
C LEU A 276 -3.83 31.09 -19.83
N MET A 277 -3.64 32.12 -19.00
CA MET A 277 -3.98 33.50 -19.35
C MET A 277 -3.23 34.01 -20.58
N GLY A 278 -2.01 33.52 -20.83
CA GLY A 278 -1.28 33.78 -22.07
C GLY A 278 -2.02 33.28 -23.32
N TYR A 279 -2.61 32.08 -23.25
CA TYR A 279 -3.43 31.52 -24.34
C TYR A 279 -4.76 32.26 -24.50
N VAL A 280 -5.40 32.68 -23.39
CA VAL A 280 -6.64 33.48 -23.43
C VAL A 280 -6.42 34.80 -24.16
N ARG A 281 -5.35 35.54 -23.81
CA ARG A 281 -5.01 36.82 -24.48
C ARG A 281 -4.76 36.63 -25.96
N LYS A 282 -4.05 35.56 -26.32
CA LYS A 282 -3.79 35.22 -27.72
C LYS A 282 -5.10 34.93 -28.47
N ARG A 283 -5.96 34.06 -27.94
CA ARG A 283 -7.24 33.74 -28.57
C ARG A 283 -8.16 34.95 -28.68
N ARG A 284 -8.23 35.78 -27.63
CA ARG A 284 -9.03 37.03 -27.64
C ARG A 284 -8.57 37.94 -28.78
N SER A 285 -7.25 38.08 -28.99
CA SER A 285 -6.72 38.88 -30.10
C SER A 285 -7.04 38.29 -31.49
N GLU A 286 -7.12 36.97 -31.62
CA GLU A 286 -7.51 36.28 -32.86
C GLU A 286 -9.01 36.46 -33.17
N LEU A 287 -9.85 36.44 -32.13
CA LEU A 287 -11.30 36.64 -32.25
C LEU A 287 -11.67 38.11 -32.48
N GLU A 288 -10.96 39.06 -31.88
CA GLU A 288 -11.17 40.51 -32.06
C GLU A 288 -10.62 41.04 -33.39
N ASN A 289 -9.60 40.38 -33.96
CA ASN A 289 -9.01 40.73 -35.27
C ASN A 289 -9.10 39.56 -36.26
N PRO A 290 -10.26 39.30 -36.88
CA PRO A 290 -10.45 38.17 -37.81
C PRO A 290 -9.62 38.27 -39.10
N ILE A 291 -8.84 39.34 -39.31
CA ILE A 291 -8.14 39.65 -40.57
C ILE A 291 -6.87 38.80 -40.78
N SER A 292 -6.36 38.07 -39.78
CA SER A 292 -5.07 37.36 -39.92
C SER A 292 -5.15 35.83 -40.11
N THR A 293 -6.34 35.23 -40.23
CA THR A 293 -6.48 33.79 -40.51
C THR A 293 -7.73 33.49 -41.36
N ALA A 294 -7.84 34.13 -42.52
CA ALA A 294 -8.57 33.52 -43.62
C ALA A 294 -7.63 32.50 -44.30
N PRO A 295 -7.98 31.22 -44.43
CA PRO A 295 -7.42 30.42 -45.50
C PRO A 295 -7.76 31.16 -46.80
N GLN A 296 -6.76 31.44 -47.64
CA GLN A 296 -7.04 31.80 -49.02
C GLN A 296 -7.85 30.65 -49.62
N GLU A 297 -9.17 30.80 -49.68
CA GLU A 297 -9.97 30.09 -50.65
C GLU A 297 -9.46 30.54 -52.01
N SER A 298 -8.84 29.59 -52.72
CA SER A 298 -8.52 29.72 -54.13
C SER A 298 -9.80 30.06 -54.88
N ASP A 299 -9.87 31.27 -55.44
CA ASP A 299 -10.87 31.64 -56.44
C ASP A 299 -10.96 30.52 -57.49
N PRO A 300 -12.14 29.91 -57.70
CA PRO A 300 -12.32 29.02 -58.82
C PRO A 300 -12.51 29.89 -60.07
N ASP A 301 -11.44 30.03 -60.83
CA ASP A 301 -11.40 30.68 -62.14
C ASP A 301 -12.24 29.87 -63.15
N TYR A 302 -13.55 30.09 -63.13
CA TYR A 302 -14.49 29.57 -64.13
C TYR A 302 -14.87 30.66 -65.12
N LEU A 303 -14.27 30.55 -66.31
CA LEU A 303 -14.87 30.78 -67.63
C LEU A 303 -15.62 32.10 -67.89
N LEU A 304 -14.98 32.97 -68.68
CA LEU A 304 -15.65 33.64 -69.81
C LEU A 304 -14.64 33.75 -70.97
N GLY A 305 -14.48 32.64 -71.66
CA GLY A 305 -14.00 32.60 -73.04
C GLY A 305 -15.17 32.70 -74.01
N ASP A 306 -14.91 33.36 -75.13
CA ASP A 306 -15.68 33.52 -76.36
C ASP A 306 -16.80 34.58 -76.41
N GLY A 307 -16.52 35.63 -77.20
CA GLY A 307 -17.55 36.23 -78.06
C GLY A 307 -17.35 37.69 -78.46
N PHE A 308 -16.71 37.88 -79.64
CA PHE A 308 -16.74 39.04 -80.56
C PHE A 308 -15.68 40.14 -80.43
#